data_AF-A0A378RIY8-F1
#
_entry.id   AF-A0A378RIY8-F1
#
_cell.length_a   1.000
_cell.length_b   1.000
_cell.length_c   1.000
_cell.angle_alpha   90.00
_cell.angle_beta   90.00
_cell.angle_gamma   90.00
#
_symmetry.space_group_name_H-M   'P 1'
#
loop_
_entity.id
_entity.type
_entity.pdbx_description
1 polymer ?
#
loop_
_entity_poly.entity_id
_entity_poly.type
_entity_poly.pdbx_seq_one_letter_code
_entity_poly.pdbx_strand_id
1 'polypeptide(L)'
;MSSIILNRIKQNVKHWYLPVILGVVFIIAGIFIMMTPVASYLSLALLFSWLFFFSGIAEIAFALSNRKQLDGWGWILFSGIVDVVLGLILLSKPAITLQVLPIYVGCVLLFRSVRSLSMAVELNNYGVKGISSMVLFGILGLLFAIFIMTNLEAGAFTIVYWTAFSIMTLGLFSILYGMKLKKLKNRGAKISDELTKKWEAVHEEIRKAMDKE
;
A
#
# COMPACT_ATOMS: atom_id res chain seq x y z
N MET A 1 6.53 -7.54 -32.44
CA MET A 1 6.52 -7.00 -31.06
C MET A 1 5.77 -5.66 -30.96
N SER A 2 5.82 -4.79 -31.98
CA SER A 2 5.15 -3.48 -32.03
C SER A 2 3.61 -3.53 -32.07
N SER A 3 3.00 -4.43 -32.86
CA SER A 3 1.53 -4.58 -32.94
C SER A 3 0.90 -4.99 -31.60
N ILE A 4 1.60 -5.81 -30.82
CA ILE A 4 1.20 -6.20 -29.46
C ILE A 4 1.18 -4.98 -28.54
N ILE A 5 2.17 -4.07 -28.64
CA ILE A 5 2.25 -2.86 -27.81
C ILE A 5 1.11 -1.90 -28.17
N LEU A 6 0.85 -1.66 -29.45
CA LEU A 6 -0.23 -0.80 -29.92
C LEU A 6 -1.62 -1.34 -29.53
N ASN A 7 -1.83 -2.64 -29.65
CA ASN A 7 -3.08 -3.27 -29.20
C ASN A 7 -3.22 -3.24 -27.66
N ARG A 8 -2.14 -3.44 -26.90
CA ARG A 8 -2.16 -3.28 -25.43
C ARG A 8 -2.50 -1.85 -25.02
N ILE A 9 -1.96 -0.85 -25.70
CA ILE A 9 -2.29 0.57 -25.46
C ILE A 9 -3.75 0.83 -25.83
N LYS A 10 -4.25 0.37 -26.98
CA LYS A 10 -5.68 0.55 -27.33
C LYS A 10 -6.62 -0.15 -26.31
N GLN A 11 -6.27 -1.33 -25.80
CA GLN A 11 -7.09 -2.07 -24.83
C GLN A 11 -7.03 -1.50 -23.40
N ASN A 12 -5.84 -1.28 -22.83
CA ASN A 12 -5.70 -0.76 -21.46
C ASN A 12 -6.28 0.65 -21.30
N VAL A 13 -6.27 1.44 -22.38
CA VAL A 13 -6.77 2.81 -22.35
C VAL A 13 -8.27 2.89 -22.69
N LYS A 14 -8.92 1.76 -23.08
CA LYS A 14 -10.37 1.69 -23.28
C LYS A 14 -11.13 1.93 -21.98
N HIS A 15 -10.62 1.38 -20.88
CA HIS A 15 -11.25 1.43 -19.55
C HIS A 15 -10.71 2.56 -18.66
N TRP A 16 -10.29 3.68 -19.27
CA TRP A 16 -9.78 4.86 -18.56
C TRP A 16 -10.73 5.43 -17.50
N TYR A 17 -12.04 5.17 -17.62
CA TYR A 17 -13.06 5.64 -16.67
C TYR A 17 -13.06 4.83 -15.36
N LEU A 18 -12.59 3.58 -15.36
CA LEU A 18 -12.54 2.75 -14.15
C LEU A 18 -11.71 3.39 -13.02
N PRO A 19 -10.45 3.83 -13.25
CA PRO A 19 -9.69 4.51 -12.21
C PRO A 19 -10.29 5.87 -11.82
N VAL A 20 -11.02 6.56 -12.71
CA VAL A 20 -11.74 7.79 -12.34
C VAL A 20 -12.89 7.48 -11.38
N ILE A 21 -13.74 6.49 -11.69
CA ILE A 21 -14.85 6.06 -10.83
C ILE A 21 -14.32 5.61 -9.48
N LEU A 22 -13.30 4.73 -9.48
CA LEU A 22 -12.68 4.24 -8.27
C LEU A 22 -12.11 5.38 -7.42
N GLY A 23 -11.49 6.37 -8.06
CA GLY A 23 -10.95 7.52 -7.37
C GLY A 23 -12.02 8.41 -6.73
N VAL A 24 -13.15 8.62 -7.40
CA VAL A 24 -14.31 9.33 -6.82
C VAL A 24 -14.85 8.57 -5.61
N VAL A 25 -14.99 7.25 -5.72
CA VAL A 25 -15.43 6.40 -4.59
C VAL A 25 -14.49 6.55 -3.39
N PHE A 26 -13.17 6.54 -3.60
CA PHE A 26 -12.21 6.75 -2.52
C PHE A 26 -12.27 8.15 -1.90
N ILE A 27 -12.47 9.21 -2.68
CA ILE A 27 -12.66 10.55 -2.13
C ILE A 27 -13.90 10.60 -1.23
N ILE A 28 -15.03 10.06 -1.69
CA ILE A 28 -16.27 10.01 -0.91
C ILE A 28 -16.08 9.18 0.37
N ALA A 29 -15.44 8.02 0.26
CA ALA A 29 -15.15 7.16 1.40
C ALA A 29 -14.26 7.87 2.44
N GLY A 30 -13.22 8.58 2.00
CA GLY A 30 -12.37 9.37 2.88
C GLY A 30 -13.12 10.48 3.61
N ILE A 31 -14.00 11.21 2.91
CA ILE A 31 -14.88 12.21 3.54
C ILE A 31 -15.80 11.56 4.58
N PHE A 32 -16.42 10.43 4.25
CA PHE A 32 -17.30 9.70 5.16
C PHE A 32 -16.57 9.25 6.44
N ILE A 33 -15.31 8.80 6.31
CA ILE A 33 -14.47 8.43 7.45
C ILE A 33 -14.23 9.63 8.37
N MET A 34 -13.94 10.81 7.79
CA MET A 34 -13.73 12.03 8.57
C MET A 34 -15.00 12.52 9.27
N MET A 35 -16.17 12.29 8.67
CA MET A 35 -17.47 12.66 9.26
C MET A 35 -17.90 11.71 10.38
N THR A 36 -17.39 10.48 10.40
CA THR A 36 -17.78 9.44 11.36
C THR A 36 -16.58 8.80 12.07
N PRO A 37 -15.74 9.61 12.76
CA PRO A 37 -14.42 9.15 13.20
C PRO A 37 -14.50 8.00 14.21
N VAL A 38 -15.47 8.03 15.13
CA VAL A 38 -15.65 6.98 16.14
C VAL A 38 -16.08 5.65 15.51
N ALA A 39 -17.08 5.66 14.62
CA ALA A 39 -17.55 4.46 13.95
C ALA A 39 -16.49 3.88 12.99
N SER A 40 -15.77 4.76 12.29
CA SER A 40 -14.65 4.38 11.42
C SER A 40 -13.51 3.76 12.23
N TYR A 41 -13.19 4.33 13.39
CA TYR A 41 -12.18 3.78 14.27
C TYR A 41 -12.55 2.38 14.76
N LEU A 42 -13.79 2.17 15.22
CA LEU A 42 -14.27 0.85 15.63
C LEU A 42 -14.17 -0.16 14.47
N SER A 43 -14.51 0.26 13.26
CA SER A 43 -14.40 -0.60 12.07
C SER A 43 -12.95 -0.99 11.78
N LEU A 44 -12.00 -0.05 11.89
CA LEU A 44 -10.57 -0.31 11.75
C LEU A 44 -10.05 -1.24 12.85
N ALA A 45 -10.48 -1.03 14.09
CA ALA A 45 -10.15 -1.87 15.23
C ALA A 45 -10.63 -3.32 15.03
N LEU A 46 -11.85 -3.53 14.56
CA LEU A 46 -12.38 -4.86 14.26
C LEU A 46 -11.68 -5.51 13.07
N LEU A 47 -11.41 -4.74 12.01
CA LEU A 47 -10.63 -5.23 10.87
C LEU A 47 -9.24 -5.69 11.33
N PHE A 48 -8.60 -4.92 12.19
CA PHE A 48 -7.32 -5.27 12.79
C PHE A 48 -7.37 -6.56 13.61
N SER A 49 -8.42 -6.78 14.41
CA SER A 49 -8.62 -8.03 15.15
C SER A 49 -8.74 -9.24 14.22
N TRP A 50 -9.51 -9.11 13.13
CA TRP A 50 -9.64 -10.16 12.12
C TRP A 50 -8.31 -10.44 11.40
N LEU A 51 -7.54 -9.40 11.10
CA LEU A 51 -6.22 -9.55 10.50
C LEU A 51 -5.28 -10.34 11.41
N PHE A 52 -5.24 -10.04 12.72
CA PHE A 52 -4.45 -10.83 13.69
C PHE A 52 -4.90 -12.29 13.71
N PHE A 53 -6.20 -12.53 13.78
CA PHE A 53 -6.74 -13.89 13.80
C PHE A 53 -6.39 -14.70 12.54
N PHE A 54 -6.63 -14.15 11.35
CA PHE A 54 -6.36 -14.85 10.09
C PHE A 54 -4.86 -14.93 9.80
N SER A 55 -4.08 -13.91 10.16
CA SER A 55 -2.61 -13.95 10.05
C SER A 55 -2.04 -15.07 10.91
N GLY A 56 -2.48 -15.17 12.17
CA GLY A 56 -2.04 -16.23 13.07
C GLY A 56 -2.38 -17.64 12.53
N ILE A 57 -3.59 -17.83 11.98
CA ILE A 57 -3.96 -19.10 11.32
C ILE A 57 -3.03 -19.40 10.14
N ALA A 58 -2.75 -18.39 9.31
CA ALA A 58 -1.87 -18.54 8.16
C ALA A 58 -0.43 -18.87 8.58
N GLU A 59 0.09 -18.23 9.63
CA GLU A 59 1.42 -18.51 10.20
C GLU A 59 1.51 -19.92 10.76
N ILE A 60 0.49 -20.38 11.50
CA ILE A 60 0.42 -21.75 11.99
C ILE A 60 0.43 -22.74 10.81
N ALA A 61 -0.44 -22.52 9.81
CA ALA A 61 -0.51 -23.37 8.64
C ALA A 61 0.81 -23.41 7.86
N PHE A 62 1.46 -22.26 7.71
CA PHE A 62 2.75 -22.12 7.03
C PHE A 62 3.87 -22.82 7.81
N ALA A 63 3.96 -22.62 9.13
CA ALA A 63 4.95 -23.25 9.99
C ALA A 63 4.82 -24.78 9.98
N LEU A 64 3.59 -25.31 10.08
CA LEU A 64 3.34 -26.74 10.07
C LEU A 64 3.63 -27.38 8.71
N SER A 65 3.30 -26.69 7.61
CA SER A 65 3.55 -27.18 6.24
C SER A 65 5.04 -27.24 5.92
N ASN A 66 5.83 -26.31 6.45
CA ASN A 66 7.25 -26.16 6.12
C ASN A 66 8.19 -26.61 7.24
N ARG A 67 7.69 -27.26 8.30
CA ARG A 67 8.45 -27.66 9.49
C ARG A 67 9.72 -28.49 9.24
N LYS A 68 9.81 -29.17 8.10
CA LYS A 68 10.97 -29.99 7.71
C LYS A 68 12.03 -29.23 6.89
N GLN A 69 11.66 -28.08 6.34
CA GLN A 69 12.46 -27.32 5.37
C GLN A 69 12.89 -25.96 5.93
N LEU A 70 12.16 -25.42 6.90
CA LEU A 70 12.45 -24.15 7.57
C LEU A 70 13.13 -24.36 8.91
N ASP A 71 14.35 -23.84 9.02
CA ASP A 71 14.98 -23.61 10.32
C ASP A 71 14.20 -22.53 11.08
N GLY A 72 13.92 -22.77 12.36
CA GLY A 72 13.16 -21.83 13.20
C GLY A 72 11.63 -21.88 13.06
N TRP A 73 11.06 -22.90 12.39
CA TRP A 73 9.61 -23.08 12.26
C TRP A 73 8.84 -23.00 13.59
N GLY A 74 9.46 -23.41 14.71
CA GLY A 74 8.85 -23.35 16.04
C GLY A 74 8.56 -21.93 16.51
N TRP A 75 9.41 -20.95 16.15
CA TRP A 75 9.18 -19.54 16.47
C TRP A 75 8.01 -18.96 15.66
N ILE A 76 7.89 -19.35 14.39
CA ILE A 76 6.77 -18.95 13.53
C ILE A 76 5.47 -19.57 14.05
N LEU A 77 5.50 -20.84 14.48
CA LEU A 77 4.34 -21.48 15.09
C LEU A 77 3.90 -20.77 16.38
N PHE A 78 4.86 -20.43 17.26
CA PHE A 78 4.57 -19.70 18.49
C PHE A 78 3.97 -18.32 18.21
N SER A 79 4.56 -17.57 17.28
CA SER A 79 4.02 -16.29 16.79
C SER A 79 2.58 -16.43 16.32
N GLY A 80 2.31 -17.41 15.45
CA GLY A 80 0.96 -17.63 14.93
C GLY A 80 -0.06 -17.99 16.01
N ILE A 81 0.33 -18.78 17.03
CA ILE A 81 -0.55 -19.08 18.16
C ILE A 81 -0.87 -17.81 18.97
N VAL A 82 0.16 -17.00 19.26
CA VAL A 82 -0.03 -15.72 19.97
C VAL A 82 -0.97 -14.81 19.19
N ASP A 83 -0.80 -14.70 17.88
CA ASP A 83 -1.63 -13.87 17.02
C ASP A 83 -3.09 -14.34 16.96
N VAL A 84 -3.34 -15.66 16.91
CA VAL A 84 -4.71 -16.21 16.99
C VAL A 84 -5.35 -15.86 18.33
N VAL A 85 -4.63 -16.07 19.44
CA VAL A 85 -5.16 -15.79 20.77
C VAL A 85 -5.45 -14.30 20.95
N LEU A 86 -4.53 -13.43 20.52
CA LEU A 86 -4.74 -11.99 20.52
C LEU A 86 -5.93 -11.60 19.66
N GLY A 87 -6.02 -12.11 18.42
CA GLY A 87 -7.15 -11.88 17.53
C GLY A 87 -8.49 -12.25 18.18
N LEU A 88 -8.58 -13.41 18.83
CA LEU A 88 -9.78 -13.85 19.54
C LEU A 88 -10.14 -12.94 20.72
N ILE A 89 -9.16 -12.51 21.51
CA ILE A 89 -9.36 -11.57 22.62
C ILE A 89 -9.90 -10.23 22.09
N LEU A 90 -9.30 -9.72 21.02
CA LEU A 90 -9.67 -8.45 20.39
C LEU A 90 -11.03 -8.52 19.69
N LEU A 91 -11.45 -9.68 19.17
CA LEU A 91 -12.80 -9.87 18.65
C LEU A 91 -13.85 -9.94 19.75
N SER A 92 -13.50 -10.56 20.89
CA SER A 92 -14.43 -10.78 22.00
C SER A 92 -14.66 -9.53 22.86
N LYS A 93 -13.68 -8.63 22.93
CA LYS A 93 -13.72 -7.44 23.80
C LYS A 93 -13.40 -6.16 23.02
N PRO A 94 -14.39 -5.57 22.32
CA PRO A 94 -14.19 -4.35 21.52
C PRO A 94 -13.57 -3.20 22.31
N ALA A 95 -13.91 -3.03 23.59
CA ALA A 95 -13.34 -1.99 24.44
C ALA A 95 -11.80 -2.08 24.60
N ILE A 96 -11.26 -3.31 24.66
CA ILE A 96 -9.81 -3.53 24.74
C ILE A 96 -9.18 -3.24 23.38
N THR A 97 -9.84 -3.63 22.29
CA THR A 97 -9.36 -3.43 20.92
C THR A 97 -9.13 -1.96 20.58
N LEU A 98 -10.03 -1.09 21.06
CA LEU A 98 -9.90 0.35 20.90
C LEU A 98 -8.67 0.93 21.59
N GLN A 99 -8.09 0.25 22.58
CA GLN A 99 -6.86 0.69 23.26
C GLN A 99 -5.61 0.00 22.71
N VAL A 100 -5.74 -1.24 22.23
CA VAL A 100 -4.60 -2.00 21.70
C VAL A 100 -4.14 -1.46 20.34
N LEU A 101 -5.07 -1.03 19.47
CA LEU A 101 -4.72 -0.55 18.14
C LEU A 101 -3.75 0.66 18.15
N PRO A 102 -3.95 1.73 18.94
CA PRO A 102 -3.03 2.86 18.98
C PRO A 102 -1.70 2.50 19.63
N ILE A 103 -1.69 1.61 20.63
CA ILE A 103 -0.44 1.08 21.21
C ILE A 103 0.36 0.34 20.14
N TYR A 104 -0.30 -0.56 19.41
CA TYR A 104 0.34 -1.31 18.33
C TYR A 104 0.91 -0.36 17.26
N VAL A 105 0.11 0.60 16.79
CA VAL A 105 0.55 1.59 15.79
C VAL A 105 1.70 2.44 16.33
N GLY A 106 1.63 2.89 17.58
CA GLY A 106 2.68 3.64 18.25
C GLY A 106 3.99 2.84 18.34
N CYS A 107 3.92 1.58 18.76
CA CYS A 107 5.07 0.68 18.80
C CYS A 107 5.68 0.48 17.40
N VAL A 108 4.87 0.19 16.39
CA VAL A 108 5.35 0.04 15.01
C VAL A 108 6.02 1.32 14.52
N LEU A 109 5.43 2.49 14.81
CA LEU A 109 5.99 3.77 14.43
C LEU A 109 7.32 4.04 15.15
N LEU A 110 7.43 3.74 16.44
CA LEU A 110 8.69 3.81 17.19
C LEU A 110 9.78 2.98 16.49
N PHE A 111 9.51 1.70 16.22
CA PHE A 111 10.49 0.84 15.56
C PHE A 111 10.87 1.34 14.16
N ARG A 112 9.91 1.84 13.39
CA ARG A 112 10.18 2.42 12.05
C ARG A 112 11.04 3.68 12.15
N SER A 113 10.77 4.54 13.12
CA SER A 113 11.55 5.75 13.37
C SER A 113 12.98 5.45 13.80
N VAL A 114 13.16 4.52 14.74
CA VAL A 114 14.50 4.08 15.17
C VAL A 114 15.26 3.48 13.98
N ARG A 115 14.63 2.59 13.21
CA ARG A 115 15.25 2.00 12.00
C ARG A 115 15.64 3.05 10.97
N SER A 116 14.78 4.06 10.75
CA SER A 116 15.06 5.16 9.83
C SER A 116 16.27 5.98 10.28
N LEU A 117 16.41 6.22 11.59
CA LEU A 117 17.57 6.91 12.15
C LEU A 117 18.85 6.07 12.04
N SER A 118 18.78 4.77 12.31
CA SER A 118 19.91 3.85 12.11
C SER A 118 20.37 3.84 10.65
N MET A 119 19.43 3.78 9.70
CA MET A 119 19.73 3.82 8.26
C MET A 119 20.31 5.17 7.83
N ALA A 120 19.86 6.27 8.41
CA ALA A 120 20.40 7.60 8.14
C ALA A 120 21.88 7.69 8.57
N VAL A 121 22.25 7.12 9.72
CA VAL A 121 23.64 7.05 10.18
C VAL A 121 24.50 6.21 9.23
N GLU A 122 23.99 5.05 8.80
CA GLU A 122 24.68 4.18 7.85
C GLU A 122 24.93 4.89 6.51
N LEU A 123 23.92 5.55 5.94
CA LEU A 123 24.06 6.32 4.70
C LEU A 123 25.03 7.50 4.84
N ASN A 124 25.15 8.08 6.03
CA ASN A 124 26.11 9.14 6.33
C ASN A 124 27.55 8.64 6.24
N ASN A 125 27.78 7.42 6.74
CA ASN A 125 29.09 6.79 6.64
C ASN A 125 29.47 6.47 5.19
N TYR A 126 28.49 6.29 4.29
CA TYR A 126 28.71 6.11 2.85
C TYR A 126 28.82 7.42 2.05
N GLY A 127 28.78 8.60 2.70
CA GLY A 127 28.97 9.89 2.03
C GLY A 127 27.78 10.35 1.17
N VAL A 128 26.58 9.78 1.39
CA VAL A 128 25.36 10.16 0.67
C VAL A 128 24.91 11.56 1.09
N LYS A 129 24.58 12.44 0.13
CA LYS A 129 24.02 13.77 0.43
C LYS A 129 22.52 13.68 0.69
N GLY A 130 21.97 14.57 1.54
CA GLY A 130 20.53 14.70 1.78
C GLY A 130 19.98 13.96 3.02
N ILE A 131 20.87 13.43 3.86
CA ILE A 131 20.51 12.61 5.03
C ILE A 131 19.74 13.38 6.10
N SER A 132 19.93 14.70 6.19
CA SER A 132 19.22 15.56 7.16
C SER A 132 17.70 15.40 7.07
N SER A 133 17.17 15.15 5.87
CA SER A 133 15.74 14.88 5.69
C SER A 133 15.30 13.58 6.37
N MET A 134 16.09 12.51 6.23
CA MET A 134 15.83 11.21 6.86
C MET A 134 15.92 11.29 8.38
N VAL A 135 16.89 12.04 8.90
CA VAL A 135 17.03 12.30 10.34
C VAL A 135 15.82 13.08 10.86
N LEU A 136 15.41 14.14 10.17
CA LEU A 136 14.25 14.95 10.54
C LEU A 136 12.98 14.10 10.60
N PHE A 137 12.68 13.31 9.57
CA PHE A 137 11.50 12.44 9.56
C PHE A 137 11.59 11.33 10.61
N GLY A 138 12.79 10.80 10.87
CA GLY A 138 13.02 9.83 11.94
C GLY A 138 12.67 10.40 13.31
N ILE A 139 13.17 11.60 13.64
CA ILE A 139 12.88 12.31 14.89
C ILE A 139 11.40 12.67 15.00
N LEU A 140 10.81 13.24 13.95
CA LEU A 140 9.38 13.59 13.95
C LEU A 140 8.50 12.35 14.18
N GLY A 141 8.81 11.24 13.52
CA GLY A 141 8.09 10.00 13.74
C GLY A 141 8.25 9.46 15.16
N LEU A 142 9.43 9.62 15.78
CA LEU A 142 9.68 9.20 17.15
C LEU A 142 8.82 10.01 18.13
N LEU A 143 8.79 11.34 17.96
CA LEU A 143 7.95 12.23 18.76
C LEU A 143 6.46 11.91 18.58
N PHE A 144 6.05 11.63 17.36
CA PHE A 144 4.66 11.28 17.04
C PHE A 144 4.25 9.94 17.66
N ALA A 145 5.16 8.97 17.67
CA ALA A 145 4.91 7.69 18.30
C ALA A 145 4.78 7.82 19.83
N ILE A 146 5.65 8.62 20.47
CA ILE A 146 5.53 8.93 21.90
C ILE A 146 4.19 9.62 22.19
N PHE A 147 3.78 10.58 21.35
CA PHE A 147 2.49 11.27 21.47
C PHE A 147 1.29 10.31 21.38
N ILE A 148 1.29 9.37 20.44
CA ILE A 148 0.24 8.34 20.32
C ILE A 148 0.19 7.45 21.56
N MET A 149 1.35 7.07 22.10
CA MET A 149 1.43 6.16 23.25
C MET A 149 1.04 6.82 24.57
N THR A 150 1.32 8.11 24.74
CA THR A 150 0.91 8.85 25.94
C THR A 150 -0.55 9.27 25.89
N ASN A 151 -1.14 9.41 24.69
CA ASN A 151 -2.54 9.78 24.51
C ASN A 151 -3.23 8.85 23.49
N LEU A 152 -3.83 7.77 24.01
CA LEU A 152 -4.49 6.73 23.22
C LEU A 152 -5.68 7.25 22.41
N GLU A 153 -6.44 8.22 22.95
CA GLU A 153 -7.56 8.83 22.26
C GLU A 153 -7.08 9.66 21.07
N ALA A 154 -6.05 10.49 21.27
CA ALA A 154 -5.41 11.22 20.17
C ALA A 154 -4.81 10.26 19.13
N GLY A 155 -4.28 9.12 19.58
CA GLY A 155 -3.83 8.03 18.73
C GLY A 155 -4.93 7.46 17.85
N ALA A 156 -6.11 7.21 18.41
CA ALA A 156 -7.28 6.74 17.65
C ALA A 156 -7.68 7.75 16.57
N PHE A 157 -7.82 9.03 16.91
CA PHE A 157 -8.14 10.08 15.95
C PHE A 157 -7.06 10.22 14.86
N THR A 158 -5.80 10.17 15.25
CA THR A 158 -4.65 10.19 14.33
C THR A 158 -4.78 9.09 13.28
N ILE A 159 -5.03 7.85 13.71
CA ILE A 159 -5.16 6.70 12.82
C ILE A 159 -6.30 6.93 11.82
N VAL A 160 -7.46 7.40 12.31
CA VAL A 160 -8.64 7.65 11.47
C VAL A 160 -8.36 8.75 10.44
N TYR A 161 -7.91 9.92 10.88
CA TYR A 161 -7.70 11.06 9.99
C TYR A 161 -6.57 10.79 8.99
N TRP A 162 -5.50 10.11 9.42
CA TRP A 162 -4.42 9.72 8.53
C TRP A 162 -4.85 8.68 7.50
N THR A 163 -5.69 7.73 7.91
CA THR A 163 -6.29 6.73 7.00
C THR A 163 -7.21 7.40 5.99
N ALA A 164 -8.08 8.31 6.43
CA ALA A 164 -8.95 9.07 5.55
C ALA A 164 -8.14 9.89 4.53
N PHE A 165 -7.12 10.62 4.99
CA PHE A 165 -6.23 11.38 4.12
C PHE A 165 -5.50 10.47 3.10
N SER A 166 -5.03 9.31 3.53
CA SER A 166 -4.38 8.31 2.66
C SER A 166 -5.34 7.78 1.59
N ILE A 167 -6.59 7.49 1.95
CA ILE A 167 -7.61 7.04 0.98
C ILE A 167 -7.96 8.18 0.01
N MET A 168 -8.10 9.42 0.49
CA MET A 168 -8.39 10.57 -0.36
C MET A 168 -7.26 10.85 -1.35
N THR A 169 -6.00 10.82 -0.89
CA THR A 169 -4.84 11.00 -1.78
C THR A 169 -4.76 9.89 -2.83
N LEU A 170 -5.02 8.64 -2.45
CA LEU A 170 -5.14 7.52 -3.39
C LEU A 170 -6.28 7.73 -4.40
N GLY A 171 -7.42 8.25 -3.94
CA GLY A 171 -8.54 8.63 -4.80
C GLY A 171 -8.17 9.70 -5.81
N LEU A 172 -7.49 10.77 -5.37
CA LEU A 172 -6.98 11.82 -6.24
C LEU A 172 -5.99 11.27 -7.26
N PHE A 173 -5.03 10.44 -6.84
CA PHE A 173 -4.08 9.80 -7.75
C PHE A 173 -4.79 8.93 -8.80
N SER A 174 -5.81 8.17 -8.40
CA SER A 174 -6.59 7.34 -9.31
C SER A 174 -7.35 8.17 -10.35
N ILE A 175 -7.94 9.31 -9.96
CA ILE A 175 -8.59 10.25 -10.88
C ILE A 175 -7.56 10.83 -11.86
N LEU A 176 -6.43 11.31 -11.37
CA LEU A 176 -5.34 11.87 -12.21
C LEU A 176 -4.83 10.82 -13.20
N TYR A 177 -4.66 9.58 -12.77
CA TYR A 177 -4.24 8.46 -13.61
C TYR A 177 -5.26 8.17 -14.71
N GLY A 178 -6.56 8.09 -14.37
CA GLY A 178 -7.63 7.91 -15.35
C GLY A 178 -7.72 9.03 -16.37
N MET A 179 -7.50 10.29 -15.95
CA MET A 179 -7.43 11.42 -16.87
C MET A 179 -6.22 11.36 -17.80
N LYS A 180 -5.05 10.91 -17.31
CA LYS A 180 -3.87 10.68 -18.15
C LYS A 180 -4.13 9.58 -19.18
N LEU A 181 -4.80 8.49 -18.79
CA LEU A 181 -5.25 7.45 -19.73
C LEU A 181 -6.21 8.03 -20.78
N LYS A 182 -7.22 8.81 -20.40
CA LYS A 182 -8.12 9.47 -21.37
C LYS A 182 -7.34 10.31 -22.40
N LYS A 183 -6.33 11.07 -21.95
CA LYS A 183 -5.46 11.85 -22.85
C LYS A 183 -4.65 10.96 -23.80
N LEU A 184 -4.14 9.82 -23.32
CA LEU A 184 -3.43 8.84 -24.16
C LEU A 184 -4.35 8.21 -25.21
N LYS A 185 -5.60 7.88 -24.85
CA LYS A 185 -6.60 7.35 -25.80
C LYS A 185 -6.84 8.32 -26.94
N ASN A 186 -7.04 9.60 -26.59
CA ASN A 186 -7.31 10.65 -27.56
C ASN A 186 -6.10 10.92 -28.48
N ARG A 187 -4.86 10.80 -27.97
CA ARG A 187 -3.66 10.91 -28.81
C ARG A 187 -3.50 9.70 -29.74
N GLY A 188 -3.70 8.48 -29.24
CA GLY A 188 -3.63 7.27 -30.05
C GLY A 188 -4.72 7.21 -31.13
N ALA A 189 -5.90 7.76 -30.85
CA ALA A 189 -6.98 7.87 -31.83
C ALA A 189 -6.68 8.82 -33.01
N LYS A 190 -5.71 9.73 -32.88
CA LYS A 190 -5.27 10.60 -33.98
C LYS A 190 -4.32 9.90 -34.96
N ILE A 191 -3.74 8.76 -34.59
CA ILE A 191 -2.88 7.98 -35.47
C ILE A 191 -3.81 7.23 -36.43
N SER A 192 -3.74 7.55 -37.73
CA SER A 192 -4.58 6.90 -38.73
C SER A 192 -4.24 5.41 -38.85
N ASP A 193 -5.23 4.60 -39.20
CA ASP A 193 -5.00 3.18 -39.45
C ASP A 193 -4.03 2.96 -40.63
N GLU A 194 -3.95 3.91 -41.56
CA GLU A 194 -2.98 3.90 -42.64
C GLU A 194 -1.53 4.06 -42.14
N LEU A 195 -1.27 5.02 -41.24
CA LEU A 195 0.05 5.19 -40.63
C LEU A 195 0.45 3.97 -39.80
N THR A 196 -0.52 3.35 -39.14
CA THR A 196 -0.31 2.12 -38.38
C THR A 196 0.11 0.97 -39.30
N LYS A 197 -0.60 0.77 -40.41
CA LYS A 197 -0.26 -0.25 -41.42
C LYS A 197 1.10 0.00 -42.07
N LYS A 198 1.41 1.24 -42.44
CA LYS A 198 2.73 1.61 -43.01
C LYS A 198 3.87 1.31 -42.04
N TRP A 199 3.68 1.63 -40.76
CA TRP A 199 4.66 1.31 -39.72
C TRP A 199 4.88 -0.19 -39.54
N GLU A 200 3.79 -0.98 -39.54
CA GLU A 200 3.86 -2.44 -39.42
C GLU A 200 4.61 -3.08 -40.60
N ALA A 201 4.32 -2.63 -41.83
CA ALA A 201 4.99 -3.12 -43.03
C ALA A 201 6.52 -2.91 -42.96
N VAL A 202 6.96 -1.69 -42.62
CA VAL A 202 8.39 -1.36 -42.50
C VAL A 202 9.07 -2.17 -41.38
N HIS A 203 8.42 -2.34 -40.23
CA HIS A 203 8.97 -3.15 -39.15
C HIS A 203 9.12 -4.63 -39.52
N GLU A 204 8.18 -5.17 -40.30
CA GLU A 204 8.24 -6.56 -40.74
C GLU A 204 9.34 -6.77 -41.79
N GLU A 205 9.53 -5.82 -42.71
CA GLU A 205 10.65 -5.83 -43.65
C GLU A 205 12.00 -5.81 -42.92
N ILE A 206 12.18 -4.92 -41.95
CA ILE A 206 13.41 -4.85 -41.14
C ILE A 206 13.65 -6.16 -40.40
N ARG A 207 12.61 -6.76 -39.80
CA ARG A 207 12.75 -8.05 -39.11
C ARG A 207 13.20 -9.15 -40.06
N LYS A 208 12.59 -9.24 -41.26
CA LYS A 208 12.97 -10.22 -42.28
C LYS A 208 14.39 -10.01 -42.81
N ALA A 209 14.90 -8.77 -42.80
CA ALA A 209 16.28 -8.48 -43.17
C ALA A 209 17.28 -8.93 -42.09
N MET A 210 16.96 -8.72 -40.80
CA MET A 210 17.82 -9.17 -39.70
C MET A 210 17.83 -10.69 -39.49
N ASP A 211 16.74 -11.38 -39.81
CA ASP A 211 16.66 -12.85 -39.70
C ASP A 211 17.33 -13.58 -40.90
N LYS A 212 17.83 -12.84 -41.89
CA LYS A 212 18.47 -13.38 -43.12
C LYS A 212 20.00 -13.40 -43.08
N GLU A 213 20.62 -12.95 -41.99
CA GLU A 213 22.05 -13.13 -41.66
C GLU A 213 22.22 -14.30 -40.68
#